data_AF-A0A932LMS0-F1
#
_entry.id   AF-A0A932LMS0-F1
#
_cell.length_a   1.000
_cell.length_b   1.000
_cell.length_c   1.000
_cell.angle_alpha   90.00
_cell.angle_beta   90.00
_cell.angle_gamma   90.00
#
_symmetry.space_group_name_H-M   'P 1'
#
loop_
_entity.id
_entity.type
_entity.pdbx_description
1 polymer ?
#
loop_
_entity_poly.entity_id
_entity_poly.type
_entity_poly.pdbx_seq_one_letter_code
_entity_poly.pdbx_strand_id
1 'polypeptide(L)'
;MAEPECTKAREAFAEVYASLLKLSREKRQLQFAPRPPHRMIFPDAVKYPEVGIRPNGDVIGPYVQVLAYLRDCQLTGRRKTGGRTNAEAHHLLEDRCMKHFGITKNEGLAIALEELDHAVFSAELPWHLPRGSVYFDIDVVYDAHCEMYRQAGHADWIAFIDKWLRRLETRILAHYTAGQLEGATEEHLARVRKFFRKL
;
A
#
# COMPACT_ATOMS: atom_id res chain seq x y z
N MET A 1 5.53 8.10 22.73
CA MET A 1 5.58 8.62 21.35
C MET A 1 4.17 9.05 21.01
N ALA A 2 3.98 10.23 20.42
CA ALA A 2 2.66 10.64 19.96
C ALA A 2 2.20 9.66 18.87
N GLU A 3 0.95 9.21 18.93
CA GLU A 3 0.37 8.39 17.86
C GLU A 3 0.44 9.19 16.56
N PRO A 4 0.91 8.61 15.43
CA PRO A 4 0.83 9.28 14.15
C PRO A 4 -0.64 9.60 13.85
N GLU A 5 -0.95 10.89 13.78
CA GLU A 5 -2.28 11.39 13.46
C GLU A 5 -2.53 11.19 11.96
N CYS A 6 -2.82 9.95 11.58
CA CYS A 6 -3.23 9.56 10.23
C CYS A 6 -4.65 10.10 9.88
N THR A 7 -5.00 11.30 10.34
CA THR A 7 -6.37 11.74 10.55
C THR A 7 -6.90 12.59 9.42
N LYS A 8 -6.22 13.66 8.95
CA LYS A 8 -6.88 14.65 8.08
C LYS A 8 -7.06 14.16 6.65
N ALA A 9 -6.06 13.51 6.06
CA ALA A 9 -6.19 12.93 4.72
C ALA A 9 -7.24 11.81 4.71
N ARG A 10 -7.19 10.94 5.72
CA ARG A 10 -8.11 9.83 5.91
C ARG A 10 -9.54 10.31 6.15
N GLU A 11 -9.76 11.29 7.02
CA GLU A 11 -11.05 11.93 7.26
C GLU A 11 -11.62 12.55 5.98
N ALA A 12 -10.81 13.32 5.24
CA ALA A 12 -11.24 13.92 3.99
C ALA A 12 -11.70 12.87 2.97
N PHE A 13 -10.96 11.76 2.84
CA PHE A 13 -11.38 10.68 1.95
C PHE A 13 -12.55 9.86 2.47
N ALA A 14 -12.77 9.79 3.79
CA ALA A 14 -13.98 9.22 4.37
C ALA A 14 -15.23 10.05 3.99
N GLU A 15 -15.11 11.38 3.98
CA GLU A 15 -16.17 12.28 3.48
C GLU A 15 -16.42 12.09 1.98
N VAL A 16 -15.36 11.94 1.17
CA VAL A 16 -15.47 11.62 -0.26
C VAL A 16 -16.20 10.29 -0.44
N TYR A 17 -15.81 9.25 0.29
CA TYR A 17 -16.48 7.95 0.27
C TYR A 17 -17.97 8.07 0.59
N ALA A 18 -18.32 8.78 1.67
CA ALA A 18 -19.71 8.99 2.07
C ALA A 18 -20.52 9.73 0.98
N SER A 19 -19.91 10.73 0.35
CA SER A 19 -20.52 11.50 -0.75
C SER A 19 -20.77 10.64 -1.98
N LEU A 20 -19.80 9.81 -2.39
CA LEU A 20 -19.94 8.89 -3.51
C LEU A 20 -21.00 7.81 -3.22
N LEU A 21 -21.04 7.29 -2.00
CA LEU A 21 -22.07 6.35 -1.57
C LEU A 21 -23.48 6.97 -1.63
N LYS A 22 -23.61 8.23 -1.21
CA LYS A 22 -24.86 8.98 -1.31
C LYS A 22 -25.29 9.13 -2.78
N LEU A 23 -24.38 9.52 -3.66
CA LEU A 23 -24.64 9.59 -5.11
C LEU A 23 -25.06 8.24 -5.69
N SER A 24 -24.42 7.15 -5.28
CA SER A 24 -24.79 5.80 -5.70
C SER A 24 -26.23 5.45 -5.34
N ARG A 25 -26.66 5.78 -4.12
CA ARG A 25 -28.00 5.46 -3.60
C ARG A 25 -29.09 6.37 -4.14
N GLU A 26 -28.88 7.69 -4.08
CA GLU A 26 -29.90 8.68 -4.41
C GLU A 26 -30.05 8.86 -5.92
N LYS A 27 -28.93 8.88 -6.65
CA LYS A 27 -28.91 9.12 -8.10
C LYS A 27 -28.79 7.83 -8.91
N ARG A 28 -28.82 6.66 -8.26
CA ARG A 28 -28.66 5.33 -8.88
C ARG A 28 -27.39 5.22 -9.73
N GLN A 29 -26.32 5.93 -9.35
CA GLN A 29 -25.03 5.87 -10.04
C GLN A 29 -24.28 4.62 -9.58
N LEU A 30 -24.58 3.49 -10.22
CA LEU A 30 -24.05 2.17 -9.87
C LEU A 30 -22.51 2.08 -9.97
N GLN A 31 -21.88 2.95 -10.75
CA GLN A 31 -20.42 3.05 -10.81
C GLN A 31 -19.78 3.35 -9.44
N PHE A 32 -20.51 4.02 -8.55
CA PHE A 32 -20.09 4.34 -7.17
C PHE A 32 -20.62 3.35 -6.13
N ALA A 33 -21.20 2.23 -6.54
CA ALA A 33 -21.62 1.20 -5.61
C ALA A 33 -20.38 0.55 -4.96
N PRO A 34 -20.36 0.40 -3.61
CA PRO A 34 -19.27 -0.28 -2.93
C PRO A 34 -19.11 -1.72 -3.42
N ARG A 35 -17.87 -2.12 -3.72
CA ARG A 35 -17.55 -3.45 -4.21
C ARG A 35 -16.93 -4.32 -3.12
N PRO A 36 -17.25 -5.62 -3.06
CA PRO A 36 -16.59 -6.55 -2.15
C PRO A 36 -15.10 -6.73 -2.53
N PRO A 37 -14.24 -7.20 -1.60
CA PRO A 37 -14.57 -7.61 -0.22
C PRO A 37 -14.55 -6.46 0.80
N HIS A 38 -13.81 -5.37 0.55
CA HIS A 38 -13.59 -4.30 1.56
C HIS A 38 -14.55 -3.11 1.42
N ARG A 39 -15.67 -3.28 0.70
CA ARG A 39 -16.66 -2.24 0.41
C ARG A 39 -15.99 -0.98 -0.17
N MET A 40 -15.07 -1.17 -1.11
CA MET A 40 -14.34 -0.05 -1.73
C MET A 40 -15.19 0.60 -2.81
N ILE A 41 -15.11 1.93 -2.91
CA ILE A 41 -15.63 2.70 -4.05
C ILE A 41 -14.45 3.07 -4.94
N PHE A 42 -14.58 2.86 -6.25
CA PHE A 42 -13.58 3.21 -7.24
C PHE A 42 -13.99 4.56 -7.86
N PRO A 43 -13.38 5.68 -7.44
CA PRO A 43 -13.88 7.03 -7.74
C PRO A 43 -13.81 7.36 -9.24
N ASP A 44 -12.85 6.78 -9.96
CA ASP A 44 -12.76 6.87 -11.42
C ASP A 44 -12.21 5.55 -11.96
N ALA A 45 -13.09 4.58 -12.16
CA ALA A 45 -12.72 3.25 -12.64
C ALA A 45 -12.24 3.23 -14.11
N VAL A 46 -12.33 4.36 -14.84
CA VAL A 46 -11.83 4.48 -16.22
C VAL A 46 -10.38 4.98 -16.19
N LYS A 47 -10.12 6.05 -15.44
CA LYS A 47 -8.80 6.68 -15.36
C LYS A 47 -7.86 5.99 -14.36
N TYR A 48 -8.40 5.54 -13.23
CA TYR A 48 -7.68 4.88 -12.14
C TYR A 48 -8.39 3.57 -11.74
N PRO A 49 -8.42 2.57 -12.63
CA PRO A 49 -9.24 1.37 -12.48
C PRO A 49 -8.98 0.59 -11.18
N GLU A 50 -7.79 0.72 -10.60
CA GLU A 50 -7.38 -0.02 -9.40
C GLU A 50 -7.28 0.85 -8.15
N VAL A 51 -7.56 2.15 -8.25
CA VAL A 51 -7.64 3.03 -7.07
C VAL A 51 -9.01 2.89 -6.46
N GLY A 52 -9.07 2.51 -5.19
CA GLY A 52 -10.32 2.49 -4.44
C GLY A 52 -10.20 3.13 -3.07
N ILE A 53 -11.30 3.72 -2.63
CA ILE A 53 -11.47 4.38 -1.35
C ILE A 53 -12.28 3.48 -0.44
N ARG A 54 -11.81 3.26 0.78
CA ARG A 54 -12.52 2.49 1.81
C ARG A 54 -13.45 3.38 2.64
N PRO A 55 -14.41 2.78 3.39
CA PRO A 55 -15.28 3.55 4.28
C PRO A 55 -14.54 4.37 5.34
N ASN A 56 -13.36 3.90 5.75
CA ASN A 56 -12.51 4.56 6.73
C ASN A 56 -11.60 5.64 6.10
N GLY A 57 -11.70 5.89 4.79
CA GLY A 57 -10.90 6.90 4.09
C GLY A 57 -9.59 6.42 3.45
N ASP A 58 -9.16 5.18 3.66
CA ASP A 58 -7.93 4.71 3.02
C ASP A 58 -8.10 4.69 1.49
N VAL A 59 -7.15 5.30 0.77
CA VAL A 59 -7.07 5.26 -0.69
C VAL A 59 -5.95 4.31 -1.08
N ILE A 60 -6.29 3.18 -1.69
CA ILE A 60 -5.36 2.08 -1.96
C ILE A 60 -5.36 1.74 -3.45
N GLY A 61 -4.20 1.43 -4.01
CA GLY A 61 -4.03 0.97 -5.39
C GLY A 61 -2.55 0.85 -5.78
N PRO A 62 -2.23 0.59 -7.06
CA PRO A 62 -0.86 0.65 -7.55
C PRO A 62 -0.30 2.06 -7.41
N TYR A 63 0.97 2.17 -6.99
CA TYR A 63 1.65 3.44 -6.69
C TYR A 63 1.44 4.51 -7.75
N VAL A 64 1.63 4.16 -9.02
CA VAL A 64 1.51 5.13 -10.12
C VAL A 64 0.09 5.68 -10.26
N GLN A 65 -0.93 4.87 -10.01
CA GLN A 65 -2.33 5.30 -10.09
C GLN A 65 -2.73 6.11 -8.86
N VAL A 66 -2.32 5.71 -7.65
CA VAL A 66 -2.56 6.49 -6.42
C VAL A 66 -1.91 7.87 -6.54
N LEU A 67 -0.64 7.92 -6.96
CA LEU A 67 0.06 9.18 -7.16
C LEU A 67 -0.62 10.07 -8.22
N ALA A 68 -1.05 9.50 -9.34
CA ALA A 68 -1.76 10.25 -10.37
C ALA A 68 -3.13 10.76 -9.88
N TYR A 69 -3.87 9.94 -9.13
CA TYR A 69 -5.13 10.33 -8.51
C TYR A 69 -4.94 11.50 -7.52
N LEU A 70 -3.95 11.41 -6.64
CA LEU A 70 -3.64 12.48 -5.68
C LEU A 70 -3.21 13.80 -6.37
N ARG A 71 -2.48 13.72 -7.49
CA ARG A 71 -2.09 14.90 -8.28
C ARG A 71 -3.31 15.57 -8.90
N ASP A 72 -4.22 14.79 -9.47
CA ASP A 72 -5.43 15.30 -10.09
C ASP A 72 -6.40 15.90 -9.06
N CYS A 73 -6.45 15.34 -7.85
CA CYS A 73 -7.16 15.94 -6.73
C CYS A 73 -6.44 17.17 -6.15
N GLN A 74 -5.26 17.54 -6.66
CA GLN A 74 -4.41 18.64 -6.16
C GLN A 74 -4.03 18.49 -4.68
N LEU A 75 -3.86 17.25 -4.23
CA LEU A 75 -3.53 16.91 -2.84
C LEU A 75 -2.02 16.69 -2.62
N THR A 76 -1.26 16.45 -3.68
CA THR A 76 0.19 16.18 -3.65
C THR A 76 1.00 17.14 -4.53
N GLY A 77 2.30 17.30 -4.24
CA GLY A 77 3.23 18.17 -4.98
C GLY A 77 3.73 19.39 -4.21
N ARG A 78 4.65 20.17 -4.82
CA ARG A 78 5.20 21.41 -4.21
C ARG A 78 4.12 22.49 -4.08
N ARG A 79 3.58 22.71 -2.89
CA ARG A 79 2.71 23.86 -2.62
C ARG A 79 3.55 25.12 -2.36
N LYS A 80 3.13 26.24 -2.97
CA LYS A 80 3.56 27.59 -2.56
C LYS A 80 2.68 27.98 -1.36
N THR A 81 3.23 27.93 -0.15
CA THR A 81 2.68 28.48 1.12
C THR A 81 1.30 27.98 1.62
N GLY A 82 1.27 27.40 2.83
CA GLY A 82 0.15 27.50 3.79
C GLY A 82 -1.10 26.62 3.59
N GLY A 83 -1.14 25.72 2.61
CA GLY A 83 -2.29 24.83 2.37
C GLY A 83 -2.20 23.47 3.05
N ARG A 84 -3.37 22.87 3.35
CA ARG A 84 -3.65 21.51 3.92
C ARG A 84 -2.56 20.46 3.62
N THR A 85 -2.33 19.55 4.57
CA THR A 85 -1.26 18.54 4.52
C THR A 85 -1.13 17.88 3.15
N ASN A 86 0.10 17.78 2.65
CA ASN A 86 0.37 17.11 1.39
C ASN A 86 0.10 15.62 1.57
N ALA A 87 -0.79 15.08 0.74
CA ALA A 87 -0.94 13.64 0.64
C ALA A 87 0.20 13.07 -0.22
N GLU A 88 0.70 11.90 0.14
CA GLU A 88 1.73 11.17 -0.59
C GLU A 88 1.29 9.73 -0.79
N ALA A 89 1.74 9.12 -1.89
CA ALA A 89 1.57 7.70 -2.10
C ALA A 89 2.70 6.96 -1.37
N HIS A 90 2.36 6.24 -0.30
CA HIS A 90 3.27 5.39 0.47
C HIS A 90 3.19 3.95 -0.02
N HIS A 91 4.33 3.32 -0.28
CA HIS A 91 4.37 1.89 -0.61
C HIS A 91 4.04 1.05 0.62
N LEU A 92 3.08 0.14 0.50
CA LEU A 92 2.75 -0.79 1.60
C LEU A 92 3.85 -1.83 1.84
N LEU A 93 4.64 -2.14 0.82
CA LEU A 93 5.96 -2.77 0.98
C LEU A 93 6.96 -1.92 0.19
N GLU A 94 7.95 -1.34 0.87
CA GLU A 94 8.82 -0.32 0.29
C GLU A 94 9.53 -0.79 -1.00
N ASP A 95 9.61 0.10 -1.99
CA ASP A 95 10.18 -0.21 -3.31
C ASP A 95 11.63 -0.69 -3.24
N ARG A 96 12.43 -0.13 -2.33
CA ARG A 96 13.82 -0.56 -2.10
C ARG A 96 13.93 -2.03 -1.67
N CYS A 97 12.93 -2.56 -0.96
CA CYS A 97 12.86 -3.96 -0.57
C CYS A 97 12.30 -4.84 -1.70
N MET A 98 11.31 -4.33 -2.43
CA MET A 98 10.57 -5.11 -3.42
C MET A 98 11.29 -5.26 -4.78
N LYS A 99 12.19 -4.33 -5.13
CA LYS A 99 12.92 -4.34 -6.42
C LYS A 99 13.68 -5.64 -6.70
N HIS A 100 14.16 -6.32 -5.67
CA HIS A 100 14.94 -7.56 -5.80
C HIS A 100 14.07 -8.72 -6.30
N PHE A 101 12.77 -8.69 -6.02
CA PHE A 101 11.78 -9.65 -6.52
C PHE A 101 11.20 -9.23 -7.88
N GLY A 102 11.89 -8.33 -8.57
CA GLY A 102 11.52 -7.82 -9.87
C GLY A 102 10.37 -6.83 -9.85
N ILE A 103 9.87 -6.38 -8.70
CA ILE A 103 8.72 -5.47 -8.62
C ILE A 103 9.21 -4.04 -8.68
N THR A 104 8.79 -3.30 -9.70
CA THR A 104 9.22 -1.90 -9.88
C THR A 104 8.45 -0.96 -8.96
N LYS A 105 9.01 0.23 -8.73
CA LYS A 105 8.36 1.31 -7.96
C LYS A 105 6.91 1.59 -8.42
N ASN A 106 6.64 1.52 -9.71
CA ASN A 106 5.31 1.84 -10.27
C ASN A 106 4.27 0.73 -10.05
N GLU A 107 4.72 -0.51 -9.87
CA GLU A 107 3.87 -1.69 -9.66
C GLU A 107 3.57 -1.96 -8.18
N GLY A 108 4.34 -1.35 -7.28
CA GLY A 108 4.18 -1.48 -5.84
C GLY A 108 2.77 -1.09 -5.38
N LEU A 109 2.18 -1.90 -4.50
CA LEU A 109 0.94 -1.53 -3.82
C LEU A 109 1.19 -0.32 -2.92
N ALA A 110 0.31 0.65 -2.99
CA ALA A 110 0.44 1.89 -2.25
C ALA A 110 -0.87 2.33 -1.59
N ILE A 111 -0.71 3.19 -0.59
CA ILE A 111 -1.79 3.87 0.12
C ILE A 111 -1.51 5.38 0.16
N ALA A 112 -2.56 6.20 0.12
CA ALA A 112 -2.40 7.64 0.34
C ALA A 112 -2.29 7.95 1.83
N LEU A 113 -1.22 8.65 2.24
CA LEU A 113 -0.96 9.11 3.61
C LEU A 113 -0.60 10.60 3.63
N GLU A 114 -0.57 11.20 4.80
CA GLU A 114 0.05 12.53 4.96
C GLU A 114 1.58 12.43 4.86
N GLU A 115 2.23 13.49 4.36
CA GLU A 115 3.69 13.58 4.20
C GLU A 115 4.45 13.26 5.50
N LEU A 116 3.92 13.72 6.65
CA LEU A 116 4.52 13.43 7.97
C LEU A 116 4.43 11.94 8.31
N ASP A 117 3.28 11.30 8.07
CA ASP A 117 3.11 9.86 8.34
C ASP A 117 4.00 9.02 7.43
N HIS A 118 4.11 9.40 6.16
CA HIS A 118 5.02 8.74 5.23
C HIS A 118 6.48 8.82 5.73
N ALA A 119 6.91 9.99 6.22
CA ALA A 119 8.23 10.14 6.82
C ALA A 119 8.40 9.27 8.08
N VAL A 120 7.37 9.18 8.92
CA VAL A 120 7.37 8.31 10.12
C VAL A 120 7.52 6.85 9.74
N PHE A 121 6.67 6.31 8.87
CA PHE A 121 6.74 4.90 8.46
C PHE A 121 8.09 4.56 7.80
N SER A 122 8.59 5.44 6.93
CA SER A 122 9.87 5.23 6.25
C SER A 122 11.06 5.22 7.23
N ALA A 123 10.98 6.04 8.29
CA ALA A 123 11.99 6.09 9.35
C ALA A 123 11.86 4.93 10.34
N GLU A 124 10.67 4.34 10.46
CA GLU A 124 10.39 3.24 11.39
C GLU A 124 10.83 1.88 10.83
N LEU A 125 10.64 1.63 9.52
CA LEU A 125 10.94 0.33 8.91
C LEU A 125 12.34 -0.23 9.24
N PRO A 126 13.45 0.55 9.24
CA PRO A 126 14.77 0.03 9.59
C PRO A 126 14.88 -0.63 10.98
N TRP A 127 13.99 -0.29 11.92
CA TRP A 127 13.98 -0.89 13.25
C TRP A 127 13.34 -2.28 13.28
N HIS A 128 12.51 -2.58 12.28
CA HIS A 128 11.81 -3.86 12.13
C HIS A 128 12.57 -4.85 11.25
N LEU A 129 13.56 -4.37 10.50
CA LEU A 129 14.41 -5.20 9.63
C LEU A 129 15.63 -5.76 10.39
N PRO A 130 16.07 -7.00 10.08
CA PRO A 130 17.31 -7.54 10.63
C PRO A 130 18.53 -6.64 10.35
N ARG A 131 19.35 -6.39 11.38
CA ARG A 131 20.54 -5.54 11.26
C ARG A 131 21.60 -6.16 10.36
N GLY A 132 22.28 -5.33 9.58
CA GLY A 132 23.46 -5.73 8.79
C GLY A 132 23.15 -6.44 7.48
N SER A 133 21.87 -6.65 7.14
CA SER A 133 21.51 -7.24 5.85
C SER A 133 21.33 -6.18 4.77
N VAL A 134 21.91 -6.43 3.60
CA VAL A 134 21.72 -5.61 2.39
C VAL A 134 20.50 -6.09 1.59
N TYR A 135 20.11 -7.34 1.79
CA TYR A 135 18.99 -8.00 1.11
C TYR A 135 18.09 -8.68 2.15
N PHE A 136 16.78 -8.69 1.90
CA PHE A 136 15.82 -9.32 2.80
C PHE A 136 14.95 -10.25 1.99
N ASP A 137 14.72 -11.46 2.49
CA ASP A 137 13.74 -12.36 1.90
C ASP A 137 12.32 -11.79 2.01
N ILE A 138 11.44 -12.21 1.09
CA ILE A 138 10.11 -11.62 1.00
C ILE A 138 9.27 -11.81 2.27
N ASP A 139 9.43 -12.94 2.96
CA ASP A 139 8.76 -13.20 4.23
C ASP A 139 9.28 -12.29 5.35
N VAL A 140 10.58 -11.99 5.37
CA VAL A 140 11.19 -11.03 6.31
C VAL A 140 10.69 -9.61 6.04
N VAL A 141 10.65 -9.20 4.76
CA VAL A 141 10.12 -7.88 4.36
C VAL A 141 8.66 -7.76 4.77
N TYR A 142 7.86 -8.80 4.49
CA TYR A 142 6.46 -8.86 4.85
C TYR A 142 6.25 -8.75 6.37
N ASP A 143 6.96 -9.56 7.16
CA ASP A 143 6.81 -9.58 8.62
C ASP A 143 7.18 -8.23 9.24
N ALA A 144 8.27 -7.61 8.77
CA ALA A 144 8.71 -6.29 9.25
C ALA A 144 7.66 -5.19 9.00
N HIS A 145 7.10 -5.12 7.79
CA HIS A 145 6.05 -4.14 7.49
C HIS A 145 4.76 -4.45 8.24
N CYS A 146 4.37 -5.72 8.35
CA CYS A 146 3.17 -6.11 9.09
C CYS A 146 3.27 -5.73 10.56
N GLU A 147 4.44 -5.92 11.18
CA GLU A 147 4.65 -5.52 12.58
C GLU A 147 4.55 -4.00 12.75
N MET A 148 5.24 -3.24 11.90
CA MET A 148 5.14 -1.77 11.85
C MET A 148 3.68 -1.30 11.75
N TYR A 149 2.90 -1.86 10.82
CA TYR A 149 1.50 -1.46 10.65
C TYR A 149 0.60 -1.89 11.82
N ARG A 150 0.85 -3.04 12.46
CA ARG A 150 0.11 -3.41 13.68
C ARG A 150 0.37 -2.43 14.81
N GLN A 151 1.65 -2.08 15.04
CA GLN A 151 2.04 -1.15 16.09
C GLN A 151 1.49 0.26 15.87
N ALA A 152 1.37 0.68 14.61
CA ALA A 152 0.76 1.95 14.23
C ALA A 152 -0.80 1.93 14.16
N GLY A 153 -1.47 0.82 14.51
CA GLY A 153 -2.93 0.74 14.51
C GLY A 153 -3.58 0.54 13.13
N HIS A 154 -2.80 0.10 12.14
CA HIS A 154 -3.18 -0.12 10.74
C HIS A 154 -3.11 -1.59 10.32
N ALA A 155 -3.43 -2.51 11.25
CA ALA A 155 -3.40 -3.95 11.00
C ALA A 155 -4.31 -4.39 9.84
N ASP A 156 -5.32 -3.60 9.49
CA ASP A 156 -6.22 -3.87 8.38
C ASP A 156 -5.58 -3.66 6.99
N TRP A 157 -4.43 -2.97 6.91
CA TRP A 157 -3.65 -2.86 5.67
C TRP A 157 -3.00 -4.18 5.25
N ILE A 158 -2.75 -5.08 6.21
CA ILE A 158 -2.09 -6.37 5.98
C ILE A 158 -2.90 -7.23 5.00
N ALA A 159 -4.22 -7.22 5.09
CA ALA A 159 -5.07 -7.98 4.17
C ALA A 159 -4.90 -7.56 2.69
N PHE A 160 -4.53 -6.29 2.43
CA PHE A 160 -4.23 -5.82 1.09
C PHE A 160 -2.87 -6.32 0.62
N ILE A 161 -1.88 -6.34 1.52
CA ILE A 161 -0.55 -6.90 1.28
C ILE A 161 -0.67 -8.39 0.95
N ASP A 162 -1.41 -9.17 1.74
CA ASP A 162 -1.63 -10.61 1.52
C ASP A 162 -2.17 -10.88 0.12
N LYS A 163 -3.26 -10.18 -0.23
CA LYS A 163 -3.92 -10.32 -1.51
C LYS A 163 -3.01 -9.92 -2.68
N TRP A 164 -2.20 -8.89 -2.49
CA TRP A 164 -1.27 -8.42 -3.51
C TRP A 164 -0.10 -9.38 -3.69
N LEU A 165 0.52 -9.86 -2.60
CA LEU A 165 1.60 -10.84 -2.63
C LEU A 165 1.15 -12.16 -3.27
N ARG A 166 -0.05 -12.65 -2.95
CA ARG A 166 -0.61 -13.86 -3.60
C ARG A 166 -0.69 -13.73 -5.13
N ARG A 167 -0.99 -12.54 -5.66
CA ARG A 167 -1.01 -12.29 -7.11
C ARG A 167 0.39 -12.29 -7.73
N LEU A 168 1.41 -12.03 -6.91
CA LEU A 168 2.81 -11.96 -7.33
C LEU A 168 3.60 -13.25 -7.02
N GLU A 169 2.98 -14.24 -6.37
CA GLU A 169 3.63 -15.49 -5.93
C GLU A 169 4.49 -16.11 -7.04
N THR A 170 3.91 -16.35 -8.22
CA THR A 170 4.63 -16.98 -9.35
C THR A 170 5.86 -16.16 -9.76
N ARG A 171 5.73 -14.83 -9.84
CA ARG A 171 6.83 -13.92 -10.20
C ARG A 171 7.93 -13.96 -9.15
N ILE A 172 7.55 -13.84 -7.88
CA ILE A 172 8.51 -13.83 -6.76
C ILE A 172 9.27 -15.17 -6.71
N LEU A 173 8.57 -16.30 -6.78
CA LEU A 173 9.20 -17.64 -6.77
C LEU A 173 10.11 -17.87 -8.00
N ALA A 174 9.80 -17.28 -9.15
CA ALA A 174 10.67 -17.37 -10.33
C ALA A 174 12.02 -16.67 -10.10
N HIS A 175 12.05 -15.54 -9.38
CA HIS A 175 13.31 -14.85 -9.04
C HIS A 175 14.22 -15.69 -8.15
N TYR A 176 13.64 -16.41 -7.18
CA TYR A 176 14.38 -17.38 -6.37
C TYR A 176 14.93 -18.53 -7.23
N THR A 177 14.08 -19.11 -8.07
CA THR A 177 14.44 -20.29 -8.89
C THR A 177 15.48 -19.96 -9.96
N ALA A 178 15.44 -18.74 -10.51
CA ALA A 178 16.39 -18.29 -11.53
C ALA A 178 17.75 -17.82 -10.94
N GLY A 179 17.94 -17.88 -9.62
CA GLY A 179 19.16 -17.39 -8.97
C GLY A 179 19.37 -15.88 -9.10
N GLN A 180 18.30 -15.11 -9.33
CA GLN A 180 18.35 -13.65 -9.50
C GLN A 180 18.45 -12.90 -8.17
N LEU A 181 18.27 -13.61 -7.06
CA LEU A 181 18.42 -13.10 -5.71
C LEU A 181 19.80 -13.51 -5.16
N GLU A 182 20.67 -12.53 -4.97
CA GLU A 182 22.01 -12.76 -4.43
C GLU A 182 21.93 -13.44 -3.06
N GLY A 183 22.66 -14.54 -2.88
CA GLY A 183 22.67 -15.31 -1.63
C GLY A 183 21.43 -16.19 -1.40
N ALA A 184 20.48 -16.27 -2.33
CA ALA A 184 19.36 -17.18 -2.22
C ALA A 184 19.79 -18.65 -2.35
N THR A 185 19.29 -19.49 -1.44
CA THR A 185 19.54 -20.94 -1.42
C THR A 185 18.23 -21.70 -1.61
N GLU A 186 18.31 -23.01 -1.85
CA GLU A 186 17.14 -23.89 -1.88
C GLU A 186 16.34 -23.88 -0.55
N GLU A 187 17.03 -23.66 0.58
CA GLU A 187 16.37 -23.51 1.89
C GLU A 187 15.53 -22.23 1.95
N HIS A 188 16.04 -21.13 1.40
CA HIS A 188 15.28 -19.89 1.26
C HIS A 188 14.05 -20.09 0.38
N LEU A 189 14.20 -20.73 -0.79
CA LEU A 189 13.08 -21.05 -1.68
C LEU A 189 12.04 -21.93 -0.99
N ALA A 190 12.46 -22.97 -0.25
CA ALA A 190 11.56 -23.85 0.49
C ALA A 190 10.79 -23.11 1.59
N ARG A 191 11.46 -22.19 2.32
CA ARG A 191 10.82 -21.31 3.31
C ARG A 191 9.79 -20.39 2.67
N VAL A 192 10.15 -19.72 1.58
CA VAL A 192 9.26 -18.77 0.88
C VAL A 192 8.04 -19.48 0.28
N ARG A 193 8.20 -20.71 -0.23
CA ARG A 193 7.05 -21.55 -0.64
C ARG A 193 6.11 -21.86 0.53
N LYS A 194 6.64 -22.12 1.73
CA LYS A 194 5.81 -22.33 2.93
C LYS A 194 5.11 -21.04 3.36
N PHE A 195 5.77 -19.90 3.22
CA PHE A 195 5.19 -18.59 3.47
C PHE A 195 3.96 -18.32 2.58
N PHE A 196 4.07 -18.49 1.25
CA PHE A 196 2.94 -18.26 0.34
C PHE A 196 1.74 -19.20 0.57
N ARG A 197 1.98 -20.42 1.06
CA ARG A 197 0.90 -21.34 1.46
C ARG A 197 0.13 -20.90 2.71
N LYS A 198 0.72 -20.02 3.53
CA LYS A 198 0.15 -19.54 4.80
C LYS A 198 -0.51 -18.17 4.69
N LEU A 199 -0.01 -17.30 3.80
CA LEU A 199 -0.75 -16.13 3.35
C LEU A 199 -2.16 -16.55 3.00
#